data_AF-A0A090M9C6-F1
#
_entry.id   AF-A0A090M9C6-F1
#
_cell.length_a   1.000
_cell.length_b   1.000
_cell.length_c   1.000
_cell.angle_alpha   90.00
_cell.angle_beta   90.00
_cell.angle_gamma   90.00
#
_symmetry.space_group_name_H-M   'P 1'
#
loop_
_entity.id
_entity.type
_entity.pdbx_description
1 polymer ?
#
loop_
_entity_poly.entity_id
_entity_poly.type
_entity_poly.pdbx_seq_one_letter_code
_entity_poly.pdbx_strand_id
1 'polypeptide(L)'
;MAFSTKGRPSLLVLIRGLKALRRHESNTAGNLATAPTGIPEHLPPTTGKAKYQQQFLELQKLIHDTRGPVRPDFRSSYLMALEHLLPFYNAAYSNIPISNAQQPLGWLYCVPETYLSLLEAKEPVALIIFAYFSVILERVKSHWSVRGWSRHIISGVESLVPEPLQLFVKWPSEQVKVVIDKGLQ
;
A
#
# COMPACT_ATOMS: atom_id res chain seq x y z
N MET A 1 9.16 -1.61 -20.00
CA MET A 1 8.33 -2.47 -19.15
C MET A 1 9.20 -2.96 -18.00
N ALA A 2 8.92 -2.48 -16.78
CA ALA A 2 9.63 -2.92 -15.59
C ALA A 2 9.12 -4.32 -15.23
N PHE A 3 10.00 -5.17 -14.70
CA PHE A 3 9.75 -6.56 -14.30
C PHE A 3 9.84 -7.58 -15.45
N SER A 4 11.08 -7.93 -15.82
CA SER A 4 11.39 -9.25 -16.34
C SER A 4 12.74 -9.71 -15.78
N THR A 5 12.81 -11.01 -15.56
CA THR A 5 13.79 -11.80 -14.83
C THR A 5 15.21 -11.66 -15.38
N LYS A 6 16.20 -11.59 -14.47
CA LYS A 6 17.67 -11.61 -14.66
C LYS A 6 18.34 -10.25 -14.43
N GLY A 7 18.93 -10.10 -13.24
CA GLY A 7 20.14 -9.30 -13.04
C GLY A 7 19.99 -7.81 -12.74
N ARG A 8 18.85 -7.33 -12.22
CA ARG A 8 18.74 -5.96 -11.70
C ARG A 8 18.27 -5.94 -10.23
N PRO A 9 18.78 -4.99 -9.41
CA PRO A 9 18.48 -4.92 -7.99
C PRO A 9 16.97 -4.89 -7.76
N SER A 10 16.50 -5.66 -6.78
CA SER A 10 15.07 -5.68 -6.44
C SER A 10 14.61 -4.25 -6.13
N LEU A 11 13.34 -3.94 -6.41
CA LEU A 11 12.75 -2.66 -6.03
C LEU A 11 13.00 -2.36 -4.54
N LEU A 12 12.97 -3.40 -3.69
CA LEU A 12 13.27 -3.30 -2.27
C LEU A 12 14.72 -2.91 -2.01
N VAL A 13 15.69 -3.45 -2.77
CA VAL A 13 17.10 -3.00 -2.71
C VAL A 13 17.24 -1.52 -3.09
N LEU A 14 16.51 -1.06 -4.11
CA LEU A 14 16.51 0.36 -4.50
C LEU A 14 15.88 1.24 -3.41
N ILE A 15 14.75 0.82 -2.85
CA ILE A 15 14.09 1.53 -1.73
C ILE A 15 15.01 1.59 -0.52
N ARG A 16 15.72 0.51 -0.20
CA ARG A 16 16.71 0.48 0.90
C ARG A 16 17.88 1.42 0.63
N GLY A 17 18.41 1.44 -0.59
CA GLY A 17 19.45 2.39 -1.00
C GLY A 17 18.99 3.85 -0.85
N LEU A 18 17.76 4.16 -1.26
CA LEU A 18 17.18 5.50 -1.11
C LEU A 18 16.86 5.87 0.35
N LYS A 19 16.42 4.92 1.19
CA LYS A 19 16.24 5.14 2.64
C LYS A 19 17.57 5.43 3.34
N ALA A 20 18.65 4.75 2.95
CA ALA A 20 19.97 5.02 3.48
C ALA A 20 20.46 6.43 3.13
N LEU A 21 20.18 6.90 1.91
CA LEU A 21 20.53 8.25 1.45
C LEU A 21 19.75 9.35 2.19
N ARG A 22 18.43 9.19 2.38
CA ARG A 22 17.62 10.20 3.10
C ARG A 22 18.00 10.34 4.57
N ARG A 23 18.52 9.27 5.19
CA ARG A 23 19.05 9.31 6.57
C ARG A 23 20.27 10.23 6.68
N HIS A 24 20.97 10.50 5.56
CA HIS A 24 22.09 11.42 5.47
C HIS A 24 21.67 12.87 5.17
N GLU A 25 20.53 13.10 4.53
CA GLU A 25 20.04 14.44 4.16
C GLU A 25 19.13 15.09 5.20
N SER A 26 18.97 14.49 6.38
CA SER A 26 18.05 14.97 7.44
C SER A 26 18.58 16.20 8.20
N ASN A 27 19.30 17.11 7.53
CA ASN A 27 19.68 18.40 8.10
C ASN A 27 19.74 19.53 7.05
N THR A 28 18.71 19.73 6.21
CA THR A 28 18.47 21.04 5.55
C THR A 28 17.09 21.14 4.84
N ALA A 29 16.35 22.21 5.21
CA ALA A 29 15.26 22.91 4.48
C ALA A 29 13.96 22.15 4.17
N GLY A 30 12.76 22.74 4.20
CA GLY A 30 12.33 24.14 4.29
C GLY A 30 10.96 24.25 3.59
N ASN A 31 10.01 24.96 4.21
CA ASN A 31 8.59 25.12 3.82
C ASN A 31 8.38 25.65 2.39
N LEU A 32 7.27 25.26 1.74
CA LEU A 32 6.50 26.12 0.81
C LEU A 32 5.03 25.70 0.74
N ALA A 33 4.13 26.69 0.83
CA ALA A 33 2.69 26.60 0.63
C ALA A 33 2.29 27.29 -0.69
N THR A 34 1.18 26.90 -1.34
CA THR A 34 0.14 27.81 -1.90
C THR A 34 -1.02 27.09 -2.63
N ALA A 35 -2.23 27.54 -2.27
CA ALA A 35 -3.52 27.73 -2.99
C ALA A 35 -4.27 26.61 -3.76
N PRO A 36 -5.64 26.58 -3.70
CA PRO A 36 -6.49 25.56 -4.31
C PRO A 36 -7.19 26.03 -5.60
N THR A 37 -7.52 25.13 -6.53
CA THR A 37 -8.51 25.41 -7.59
C THR A 37 -9.18 24.12 -8.10
N GLY A 38 -10.52 24.12 -8.12
CA GLY A 38 -11.35 23.30 -9.01
C GLY A 38 -11.93 22.00 -8.44
N ILE A 39 -13.18 22.06 -7.97
CA ILE A 39 -14.04 20.88 -7.69
C ILE A 39 -14.72 20.46 -9.00
N PRO A 40 -14.79 19.14 -9.30
CA PRO A 40 -16.10 18.56 -9.58
C PRO A 40 -16.44 17.40 -8.63
N GLU A 41 -17.68 17.47 -8.18
CA GLU A 41 -18.38 16.65 -7.21
C GLU A 41 -18.79 15.27 -7.77
N HIS A 42 -19.20 14.39 -6.84
CA HIS A 42 -20.11 13.24 -7.02
C HIS A 42 -19.54 11.80 -6.97
N LEU A 43 -19.14 11.37 -5.77
CA LEU A 43 -19.30 9.97 -5.34
C LEU A 43 -19.62 9.93 -3.82
N PRO A 44 -20.60 9.13 -3.34
CA PRO A 44 -20.99 9.17 -1.94
C PRO A 44 -19.81 8.78 -1.01
N PRO A 45 -19.37 9.69 -0.12
CA PRO A 45 -18.13 9.55 0.65
C PRO A 45 -18.16 8.55 1.81
N THR A 46 -19.31 7.95 2.13
CA THR A 46 -19.50 7.19 3.37
C THR A 46 -19.32 5.68 3.23
N THR A 47 -19.73 5.08 2.10
CA THR A 47 -19.70 3.61 1.94
C THR A 47 -18.30 3.05 1.74
N GLY A 48 -17.39 3.79 1.11
CA GLY A 48 -16.01 3.34 0.88
C GLY A 48 -15.17 3.32 2.17
N LYS A 49 -15.42 4.28 3.07
CA LYS A 49 -14.64 4.48 4.30
C LYS A 49 -14.87 3.35 5.31
N ALA A 50 -16.14 3.05 5.60
CA ALA A 50 -16.50 1.96 6.51
C ALA A 50 -15.92 0.61 6.05
N LYS A 51 -15.91 0.36 4.72
CA LYS A 51 -15.37 -0.88 4.15
C LYS A 51 -13.87 -1.04 4.41
N TYR A 52 -13.02 -0.07 4.09
CA TYR A 52 -11.57 -0.25 4.35
C TYR A 52 -11.26 -0.30 5.84
N GLN A 53 -11.99 0.45 6.68
CA GLN A 53 -11.79 0.43 8.13
C GLN A 53 -12.07 -0.96 8.72
N GLN A 54 -13.15 -1.61 8.26
CA GLN A 54 -13.44 -2.99 8.63
C GLN A 54 -12.31 -3.93 8.20
N GLN A 55 -11.78 -3.76 6.98
CA GLN A 55 -10.70 -4.60 6.48
C GLN A 55 -9.40 -4.42 7.30
N PHE A 56 -9.08 -3.20 7.73
CA PHE A 56 -7.95 -2.94 8.62
C PHE A 56 -8.13 -3.61 9.98
N LEU A 57 -9.35 -3.55 10.54
CA LEU A 57 -9.66 -4.20 11.81
C LEU A 57 -9.48 -5.73 11.73
N GLU A 58 -9.94 -6.36 10.65
CA GLU A 58 -9.77 -7.80 10.45
C GLU A 58 -8.29 -8.19 10.31
N LEU A 59 -7.47 -7.38 9.62
CA LEU A 59 -6.02 -7.60 9.59
C LEU A 59 -5.37 -7.44 10.97
N GLN A 60 -5.77 -6.43 11.75
CA GLN A 60 -5.27 -6.27 13.11
C GLN A 60 -5.60 -7.48 13.97
N LYS A 61 -6.84 -8.01 13.88
CA LYS A 61 -7.23 -9.24 14.58
C LYS A 61 -6.37 -10.43 14.17
N LEU A 62 -6.14 -10.63 12.86
CA LEU A 62 -5.25 -11.67 12.36
C LEU A 62 -3.84 -11.56 12.95
N ILE A 63 -3.29 -10.35 13.02
CA ILE A 63 -1.92 -10.11 13.52
C ILE A 63 -1.84 -10.31 15.04
N HIS A 64 -2.90 -9.92 15.78
CA HIS A 64 -2.96 -10.05 17.23
C HIS A 64 -3.30 -11.46 17.72
N ASP A 65 -3.87 -12.32 16.88
CA ASP A 65 -4.21 -13.69 17.25
C ASP A 65 -2.94 -14.45 17.69
N THR A 66 -2.87 -14.75 18.99
CA THR A 66 -1.73 -15.43 19.60
C THR A 66 -1.67 -16.91 19.24
N ARG A 67 -2.80 -17.49 18.82
CA ARG A 67 -2.93 -18.87 18.33
C ARG A 67 -2.88 -18.95 16.81
N GLY A 68 -2.85 -17.78 16.15
CA GLY A 68 -2.84 -17.66 14.70
C GLY A 68 -1.48 -17.98 14.07
N PRO A 69 -1.40 -17.92 12.73
CA PRO A 69 -0.20 -18.27 11.98
C PRO A 69 0.94 -17.24 12.11
N VAL A 70 0.71 -16.12 12.81
CA VAL A 70 1.65 -15.01 12.89
C VAL A 70 2.60 -15.17 14.07
N ARG A 71 3.89 -15.30 13.76
CA ARG A 71 4.97 -15.34 14.76
C ARG A 71 4.98 -14.06 15.62
N PRO A 72 5.15 -14.16 16.95
CA PRO A 72 5.16 -13.01 17.85
C PRO A 72 6.15 -11.91 17.44
N ASP A 73 7.35 -12.29 17.03
CA ASP A 73 8.45 -11.38 16.67
C ASP A 73 8.10 -10.48 15.47
N PHE A 74 7.19 -10.91 14.61
CA PHE A 74 6.83 -10.19 13.39
C PHE A 74 5.65 -9.22 13.59
N ARG A 75 4.85 -9.42 14.65
CA ARG A 75 3.59 -8.69 14.88
C ARG A 75 3.79 -7.18 14.91
N SER A 76 4.77 -6.70 15.67
CA SER A 76 5.04 -5.26 15.81
C SER A 76 5.37 -4.63 14.45
N SER A 77 6.15 -5.33 13.61
CA SER A 77 6.51 -4.82 12.28
C SER A 77 5.31 -4.76 11.34
N TYR A 78 4.41 -5.74 11.40
CA TYR A 78 3.16 -5.74 10.63
C TYR A 78 2.19 -4.65 11.08
N LEU A 79 2.01 -4.48 12.39
CA LEU A 79 1.13 -3.45 12.95
C LEU A 79 1.61 -2.05 12.58
N MET A 80 2.92 -1.78 12.71
CA MET A 80 3.51 -0.50 12.29
C MET A 80 3.32 -0.27 10.78
N ALA A 81 3.56 -1.29 9.94
CA ALA A 81 3.37 -1.15 8.50
C ALA A 81 1.91 -0.80 8.13
N LEU A 82 0.95 -1.43 8.81
CA LEU A 82 -0.47 -1.17 8.64
C LEU A 82 -0.86 0.22 9.17
N GLU A 83 -0.35 0.63 10.33
CA GLU A 83 -0.56 1.95 10.91
C GLU A 83 -0.04 3.06 9.98
N HIS A 84 1.18 2.91 9.44
CA HIS A 84 1.73 3.86 8.47
C HIS A 84 0.94 3.91 7.16
N LEU A 85 0.15 2.88 6.83
CA LEU A 85 -0.69 2.86 5.64
C LEU A 85 -2.00 3.62 5.84
N LEU A 86 -2.47 3.75 7.09
CA LEU A 86 -3.75 4.37 7.42
C LEU A 86 -3.90 5.83 6.95
N PRO A 87 -2.89 6.72 7.06
CA PRO A 87 -2.99 8.08 6.53
C PRO A 87 -3.23 8.12 5.02
N PHE A 88 -2.65 7.19 4.26
CA PHE A 88 -2.85 7.09 2.81
C PHE A 88 -4.28 6.65 2.47
N TYR A 89 -4.86 5.73 3.25
CA TYR A 89 -6.27 5.36 3.12
C TYR A 89 -7.20 6.50 3.50
N ASN A 90 -6.93 7.18 4.62
CA ASN A 90 -7.72 8.33 5.04
C ASN A 90 -7.71 9.41 3.94
N ALA A 91 -6.56 9.71 3.34
CA ALA A 91 -6.46 10.65 2.24
C ALA A 91 -7.19 10.15 0.98
N ALA A 92 -6.95 8.91 0.54
CA ALA A 92 -7.53 8.34 -0.69
C ALA A 92 -9.04 8.08 -0.63
N TYR A 93 -9.62 8.07 0.57
CA TYR A 93 -11.06 7.90 0.81
C TYR A 93 -11.71 9.14 1.45
N SER A 94 -10.96 10.22 1.64
CA SER A 94 -11.52 11.54 1.92
C SER A 94 -11.75 12.26 0.60
N ASN A 95 -12.82 13.07 0.49
CA ASN A 95 -13.06 13.95 -0.66
C ASN A 95 -12.04 15.11 -0.75
N ILE A 96 -10.88 14.98 -0.10
CA ILE A 96 -9.83 15.99 -0.10
C ILE A 96 -8.89 15.63 -1.26
N PRO A 97 -8.63 16.55 -2.20
CA PRO A 97 -7.67 16.30 -3.27
C PRO A 97 -6.33 15.90 -2.64
N ILE A 98 -5.87 14.70 -2.98
CA ILE A 98 -4.60 14.16 -2.53
C ILE A 98 -3.53 15.11 -3.07
N SER A 99 -2.93 15.92 -2.20
CA SER A 99 -1.82 16.78 -2.57
C SER A 99 -0.73 15.92 -3.22
N ASN A 100 -0.08 16.43 -4.26
CA ASN A 100 1.07 15.81 -4.95
C ASN A 100 2.19 15.38 -3.97
N ALA A 101 2.17 15.91 -2.75
CA ALA A 101 3.07 15.55 -1.65
C ALA A 101 2.85 14.12 -1.10
N GLN A 102 1.67 13.51 -1.28
CA GLN A 102 1.43 12.12 -0.89
C GLN A 102 1.68 11.19 -2.09
N GLN A 103 2.94 11.10 -2.48
CA GLN A 103 3.36 10.08 -3.42
C GLN A 103 3.11 8.72 -2.76
N PRO A 104 2.35 7.79 -3.38
CA PRO A 104 2.00 6.51 -2.74
C PRO A 104 3.23 5.74 -2.30
N LEU A 105 4.33 5.84 -3.05
CA LEU A 105 5.63 5.24 -2.69
C LEU A 105 6.19 5.77 -1.37
N GLY A 106 5.71 6.92 -0.87
CA GLY A 106 5.95 7.48 0.46
C GLY A 106 5.85 6.44 1.58
N TRP A 107 4.84 5.56 1.51
CA TRP A 107 4.62 4.52 2.49
C TRP A 107 5.82 3.57 2.62
N LEU A 108 6.45 3.19 1.49
CA LEU A 108 7.59 2.27 1.47
C LEU A 108 8.83 2.86 2.18
N TYR A 109 8.92 4.19 2.28
CA TYR A 109 9.97 4.85 3.05
C TYR A 109 9.67 4.88 4.56
N CYS A 110 8.40 4.81 4.96
CA CYS A 110 7.97 4.92 6.35
C CYS A 110 7.90 3.57 7.08
N VAL A 111 7.77 2.44 6.36
CA VAL A 111 7.68 1.11 7.00
C VAL A 111 8.99 0.66 7.65
N PRO A 112 8.94 -0.17 8.71
CA PRO A 112 10.13 -0.74 9.35
C PRO A 112 11.01 -1.54 8.38
N GLU A 113 12.34 -1.55 8.57
CA GLU A 113 13.23 -2.41 7.77
C GLU A 113 12.89 -3.89 7.93
N THR A 114 12.52 -4.30 9.14
CA THR A 114 12.06 -5.66 9.41
C THR A 114 10.86 -6.04 8.54
N TYR A 115 9.90 -5.12 8.35
CA TYR A 115 8.78 -5.37 7.43
C TYR A 115 9.25 -5.57 5.99
N LEU A 116 10.19 -4.76 5.50
CA LEU A 116 10.75 -4.93 4.15
C LEU A 116 11.45 -6.28 3.99
N SER A 117 12.17 -6.75 5.02
CA SER A 117 12.79 -8.07 5.02
C SER A 117 11.77 -9.20 5.01
N LEU A 118 10.67 -9.07 5.77
CA LEU A 118 9.56 -10.04 5.75
C LEU A 118 8.87 -10.07 4.37
N LEU A 119 8.71 -8.90 3.74
CA LEU A 119 8.17 -8.79 2.40
C LEU A 119 9.07 -9.45 1.35
N GLU A 120 10.39 -9.29 1.45
CA GLU A 120 11.37 -9.94 0.58
C GLU A 120 11.42 -11.45 0.78
N ALA A 121 11.28 -11.90 2.03
CA ALA A 121 11.12 -13.31 2.38
C ALA A 121 9.76 -13.90 1.95
N LYS A 122 8.88 -13.07 1.36
CA LYS A 122 7.53 -13.46 0.90
C LYS A 122 6.66 -14.01 2.03
N GLU A 123 6.83 -13.48 3.23
CA GLU A 123 5.97 -13.85 4.36
C GLU A 123 4.51 -13.51 4.05
N PRO A 124 3.55 -14.44 4.24
CA PRO A 124 2.17 -14.26 3.78
C PRO A 124 1.50 -12.98 4.26
N VAL A 125 1.66 -12.63 5.54
CA VAL A 125 1.05 -11.41 6.09
C VAL A 125 1.72 -10.14 5.57
N ALA A 126 3.04 -10.18 5.31
CA ALA A 126 3.74 -9.07 4.67
C ALA A 126 3.17 -8.80 3.27
N LEU A 127 2.97 -9.86 2.49
CA LEU A 127 2.39 -9.82 1.15
C LEU A 127 0.94 -9.32 1.18
N ILE A 128 0.13 -9.75 2.15
CA ILE A 128 -1.23 -9.24 2.34
C ILE A 128 -1.21 -7.73 2.57
N ILE A 129 -0.40 -7.21 3.50
CA ILE A 129 -0.29 -5.76 3.73
C ILE A 129 0.16 -5.03 2.45
N PHE A 130 1.05 -5.64 1.66
CA PHE A 130 1.49 -5.09 0.38
C PHE A 130 0.37 -5.07 -0.69
N ALA A 131 -0.58 -6.01 -0.65
CA ALA A 131 -1.79 -5.94 -1.45
C ALA A 131 -2.66 -4.74 -1.07
N TYR A 132 -2.78 -4.38 0.22
CA TYR A 132 -3.49 -3.17 0.63
C TYR A 132 -2.81 -1.91 0.11
N PHE A 133 -1.47 -1.86 0.12
CA PHE A 133 -0.73 -0.78 -0.53
C PHE A 133 -1.08 -0.64 -2.03
N SER A 134 -1.31 -1.76 -2.74
CA SER A 134 -1.71 -1.75 -4.15
C SER A 134 -3.07 -1.07 -4.41
N VAL A 135 -3.98 -1.08 -3.43
CA VAL A 135 -5.27 -0.37 -3.51
C VAL A 135 -5.06 1.14 -3.53
N ILE A 136 -4.09 1.64 -2.75
CA ILE A 136 -3.73 3.06 -2.78
C ILE A 136 -3.13 3.41 -4.14
N LEU A 137 -2.21 2.58 -4.65
CA LEU A 137 -1.63 2.76 -5.99
C LEU A 137 -2.71 2.83 -7.07
N GLU A 138 -3.74 1.99 -6.98
CA GLU A 138 -4.89 1.99 -7.89
C GLU A 138 -5.66 3.32 -7.87
N ARG A 139 -5.90 3.87 -6.68
CA ARG A 139 -6.70 5.09 -6.52
C ARG A 139 -5.97 6.37 -6.93
N VAL A 140 -4.64 6.38 -6.89
CA VAL A 140 -3.81 7.53 -7.26
C VAL A 140 -3.25 7.45 -8.69
N LYS A 141 -3.84 6.57 -9.53
CA LYS A 141 -3.44 6.27 -10.93
C LYS A 141 -3.43 7.45 -11.91
N SER A 142 -3.73 8.67 -11.48
CA SER A 142 -3.54 9.87 -12.29
C SER A 142 -2.08 10.07 -12.76
N HIS A 143 -1.12 9.38 -12.14
CA HIS A 143 0.30 9.45 -12.50
C HIS A 143 0.72 8.27 -13.40
N TRP A 144 1.27 8.60 -14.58
CA TRP A 144 1.71 7.64 -15.61
C TRP A 144 2.71 6.58 -15.11
N SER A 145 3.52 6.91 -14.08
CA SER A 145 4.63 6.09 -13.59
C SER A 145 4.22 4.82 -12.82
N VAL A 146 2.97 4.70 -12.35
CA VAL A 146 2.49 3.56 -11.54
C VAL A 146 1.48 2.67 -12.26
N ARG A 147 1.21 2.94 -13.55
CA ARG A 147 0.28 2.12 -14.35
C ARG A 147 0.74 0.67 -14.40
N GLY A 148 -0.15 -0.25 -14.04
CA GLY A 148 0.10 -1.71 -14.05
C GLY A 148 0.71 -2.28 -12.77
N TRP A 149 1.29 -1.45 -11.89
CA TRP A 149 1.94 -1.93 -10.66
C TRP A 149 0.96 -2.58 -9.70
N SER A 150 -0.19 -1.93 -9.46
CA SER A 150 -1.24 -2.47 -8.59
C SER A 150 -1.65 -3.88 -9.02
N ARG A 151 -1.86 -4.09 -10.32
CA ARG A 151 -2.23 -5.39 -10.89
C ARG A 151 -1.12 -6.44 -10.76
N HIS A 152 0.13 -6.07 -11.05
CA HIS A 152 1.26 -6.99 -10.89
C HIS A 152 1.46 -7.40 -9.42
N ILE A 153 1.30 -6.46 -8.49
CA ILE A 153 1.37 -6.73 -7.06
C ILE A 153 0.27 -7.72 -6.66
N ILE A 154 -1.00 -7.44 -6.98
CA ILE A 154 -2.13 -8.33 -6.66
C ILE A 154 -1.91 -9.73 -7.23
N SER A 155 -1.55 -9.85 -8.51
CA SER A 155 -1.32 -11.15 -9.13
C SER A 155 -0.19 -11.94 -8.45
N GLY A 156 0.89 -11.25 -8.04
CA GLY A 156 1.97 -11.88 -7.29
C GLY A 156 1.51 -12.34 -5.91
N VAL A 157 0.78 -11.49 -5.18
CA VAL A 157 0.25 -11.82 -3.84
C VAL A 157 -0.73 -12.99 -3.91
N GLU A 158 -1.69 -12.98 -4.84
CA GLU A 158 -2.65 -14.09 -5.04
C GLU A 158 -1.93 -15.42 -5.31
N SER A 159 -0.77 -15.41 -5.98
CA SER A 159 0.00 -16.64 -6.26
C SER A 159 0.86 -17.13 -5.09
N LEU A 160 1.21 -16.25 -4.15
CA LEU A 160 2.18 -16.53 -3.09
C LEU A 160 1.54 -16.72 -1.70
N VAL A 161 0.36 -16.16 -1.48
CA VAL A 161 -0.36 -16.30 -0.20
C VAL A 161 -1.06 -17.67 -0.14
N PRO A 162 -0.93 -18.44 0.95
CA PRO A 162 -1.59 -19.73 1.10
C PRO A 162 -3.11 -19.57 1.29
N GLU A 163 -3.86 -20.61 0.93
CA GLU A 163 -5.33 -20.62 0.89
C GLU A 163 -6.03 -20.06 2.16
N PRO A 164 -5.63 -20.41 3.40
CA PRO A 164 -6.34 -19.91 4.60
C PRO A 164 -6.31 -18.38 4.75
N LEU A 165 -5.33 -17.74 4.10
CA LEU A 165 -5.11 -16.30 4.15
C LEU A 165 -5.60 -15.56 2.89
N GLN A 166 -6.06 -16.28 1.86
CA GLN A 166 -6.56 -15.68 0.62
C GLN A 166 -7.80 -14.80 0.84
N LEU A 167 -8.59 -15.07 1.89
CA LEU A 167 -9.74 -14.24 2.24
C LEU A 167 -9.35 -12.78 2.50
N PHE A 168 -8.14 -12.53 3.00
CA PHE A 168 -7.62 -11.18 3.27
C PHE A 168 -7.07 -10.50 1.99
N VAL A 169 -6.80 -11.27 0.93
CA VAL A 169 -6.36 -10.77 -0.38
C VAL A 169 -7.54 -10.42 -1.29
N LYS A 170 -8.72 -11.02 -1.02
CA LYS A 170 -9.93 -10.84 -1.83
C LYS A 170 -10.34 -9.38 -1.98
N TRP A 171 -10.45 -8.65 -0.87
CA TRP A 171 -10.89 -7.24 -0.92
C TRP A 171 -9.90 -6.34 -1.69
N PRO A 172 -8.57 -6.36 -1.42
CA PRO A 172 -7.61 -5.63 -2.25
C PRO A 172 -7.71 -5.96 -3.74
N SER A 173 -7.91 -7.24 -4.07
CA SER A 173 -8.03 -7.70 -5.46
C SER A 173 -9.26 -7.13 -6.14
N GLU A 174 -10.41 -7.10 -5.45
CA GLU A 174 -11.63 -6.46 -5.95
C GLU A 174 -11.39 -4.96 -6.20
N GLN A 175 -10.73 -4.24 -5.28
CA GLN A 175 -10.47 -2.81 -5.47
C GLN A 175 -9.58 -2.52 -6.69
N VAL A 176 -8.64 -3.41 -7.01
CA VAL A 176 -7.74 -3.28 -8.16
C VAL A 176 -8.37 -3.75 -9.48
N LYS A 177 -9.27 -4.74 -9.43
CA LYS A 177 -9.95 -5.32 -10.61
C LYS A 177 -11.19 -4.52 -11.06
N VAL A 178 -11.93 -3.88 -10.14
CA VAL A 178 -13.22 -3.20 -10.40
C VAL A 178 -13.13 -1.93 -11.27
N VAL A 179 -11.94 -1.35 -11.48
CA VAL A 179 -11.81 -0.10 -12.28
C VAL A 179 -12.04 -0.33 -13.79
N ILE A 180 -12.17 -1.58 -14.25
CA ILE A 180 -12.43 -1.91 -15.65
C ILE A 180 -13.86 -1.55 -16.10
N ASP A 181 -14.84 -1.46 -15.18
CA ASP A 181 -16.26 -1.33 -15.55
C ASP A 181 -16.79 0.12 -15.63
N LYS A 182 -15.93 1.13 -15.48
CA LYS A 182 -16.33 2.56 -15.55
C LYS A 182 -15.90 3.26 -16.85
N GLY A 183 -15.53 2.50 -17.87
CA GLY A 183 -14.93 3.02 -19.11
C GLY A 183 -15.62 2.61 -20.40
N LEU A 184 -16.91 2.23 -20.38
CA LEU A 184 -17.66 2.01 -21.62
C LEU A 184 -19.18 2.24 -21.42
N GLN A 185 -19.61 3.50 -21.39
CA GLN A 185 -20.89 3.97 -21.95
C GLN A 185 -20.72 5.39 -22.44
#